data_AF-A0AAJ6A6Y4-F1
#
_entry.id   AF-A0AAJ6A6Y4-F1
#
_cell.length_a   1.000
_cell.length_b   1.000
_cell.length_c   1.000
_cell.angle_alpha   90.00
_cell.angle_beta   90.00
_cell.angle_gamma   90.00
#
_symmetry.space_group_name_H-M   'P 1'
#
loop_
_entity.id
_entity.type
_entity.pdbx_description
1 polymer ?
#
loop_
_entity_poly.entity_id
_entity_poly.type
_entity_poly.pdbx_seq_one_letter_code
_entity_poly.pdbx_strand_id
1 'polypeptide(L)'
;MVATGPWRDFAPYAFCLLLSLPKAYPAWWRAFGNDYTAQGQLFEDLTAESVAATFGGWSVHKTGWSAATPNRISAIVREIADLLGEVTGDVVRWSAAKAKEAGLDMLCFRPFTDGRVGIPVMLFQCASGMDWRSKLHAPEIRVWTKIVTFASEPKKAFAMPFTLEVDDFRNHTNVINGLLMDRDRLLAPGRTQAVWTTPALNEQLCQWIEPRLATLPPTE
;
A
#
# COMPACT_ATOMS: atom_id res chain seq x y z
N MET A 1 3.62 23.33 13.91
CA MET A 1 4.43 24.17 13.02
C MET A 1 4.25 23.65 11.61
N VAL A 2 3.84 24.50 10.66
CA VAL A 2 3.87 24.15 9.23
C VAL A 2 5.33 24.26 8.80
N ALA A 3 5.92 23.15 8.36
CA ALA A 3 7.30 23.18 7.92
C ALA A 3 7.42 24.01 6.64
N THR A 4 8.32 24.99 6.63
CA THR A 4 8.60 25.86 5.48
C THR A 4 9.90 25.42 4.84
N GLY A 5 9.85 24.92 3.60
CA GLY A 5 11.02 24.44 2.85
C GLY A 5 10.66 24.06 1.42
N PRO A 6 11.64 23.79 0.55
CA PRO A 6 11.39 23.28 -0.79
C PRO A 6 10.63 21.95 -0.73
N TRP A 7 9.77 21.69 -1.72
CA TRP A 7 8.93 20.48 -1.74
C TRP A 7 9.75 19.17 -1.68
N ARG A 8 11.01 19.20 -2.12
CA ARG A 8 11.94 18.05 -2.10
C ARG A 8 12.23 17.57 -0.68
N ASP A 9 12.22 18.46 0.30
CA ASP A 9 12.37 18.11 1.71
C ASP A 9 11.14 17.36 2.26
N PHE A 10 10.04 17.39 1.51
CA PHE A 10 8.77 16.73 1.83
C PHE A 10 8.32 15.82 0.69
N ALA A 11 9.26 15.14 0.01
CA ALA A 11 8.98 14.32 -1.17
C ALA A 11 7.82 13.32 -0.99
N PRO A 12 7.66 12.60 0.15
CA PRO A 12 6.50 11.76 0.42
C PRO A 12 5.16 12.51 0.38
N TYR A 13 5.11 13.70 0.98
CA TYR A 13 3.91 14.54 0.97
C TYR A 13 3.64 15.08 -0.43
N ALA A 14 4.67 15.59 -1.11
CA ALA A 14 4.57 16.12 -2.46
C ALA A 14 4.08 15.05 -3.45
N PHE A 15 4.57 13.82 -3.33
CA PHE A 15 4.11 12.67 -4.11
C PHE A 15 2.60 12.42 -3.91
N CYS A 16 2.15 12.24 -2.67
CA CYS A 16 0.74 12.00 -2.36
C CYS A 16 -0.17 13.16 -2.79
N LEU A 17 0.31 14.39 -2.65
CA LEU A 17 -0.42 15.58 -3.11
C LEU A 17 -0.56 15.59 -4.63
N LEU A 18 0.52 15.32 -5.36
CA LEU A 18 0.52 15.28 -6.83
C LEU A 18 -0.48 14.24 -7.36
N LEU A 19 -0.59 13.09 -6.69
CA LEU A 19 -1.58 12.05 -7.02
C LEU A 19 -3.03 12.49 -6.82
N SER A 20 -3.27 13.52 -6.00
CA SER A 20 -4.61 14.08 -5.77
C SER A 20 -5.02 15.11 -6.84
N LEU A 21 -4.06 15.71 -7.55
CA LEU A 21 -4.29 16.75 -8.55
C LEU A 21 -5.08 16.33 -9.81
N PRO A 22 -5.12 15.05 -10.25
CA PRO A 22 -5.92 14.66 -11.42
C PRO A 22 -7.40 15.00 -11.30
N LYS A 23 -7.92 15.16 -10.08
CA LYS A 23 -9.29 15.65 -9.82
C LYS A 23 -9.51 17.07 -10.35
N ALA A 24 -8.52 17.95 -10.17
CA ALA A 24 -8.58 19.35 -10.58
C ALA A 24 -7.98 19.58 -11.98
N TYR A 25 -6.97 18.81 -12.35
CA TYR A 25 -6.21 18.96 -13.59
C TYR A 25 -6.19 17.67 -14.44
N PRO A 26 -7.36 17.17 -14.90
CA PRO A 26 -7.44 15.90 -15.61
C PRO A 26 -6.73 15.91 -16.97
N ALA A 27 -6.73 17.04 -17.68
CA ALA A 27 -6.06 17.16 -18.98
C ALA A 27 -4.53 17.09 -18.84
N TRP A 28 -3.97 17.81 -17.87
CA TRP A 28 -2.55 17.75 -17.52
C TRP A 28 -2.13 16.33 -17.12
N TRP A 29 -2.92 15.67 -16.26
CA TRP A 29 -2.60 14.31 -15.83
C TRP A 29 -2.54 13.31 -16.99
N ARG A 30 -3.49 13.38 -17.93
CA ARG A 30 -3.52 12.48 -19.10
C ARG A 30 -2.31 12.65 -20.02
N ALA A 31 -1.62 13.79 -20.01
CA ALA A 31 -0.45 14.03 -20.84
C ALA A 31 0.74 13.10 -20.49
N PHE A 32 0.77 12.53 -19.27
CA PHE A 32 1.79 11.57 -18.85
C PHE A 32 1.44 10.11 -19.19
N GLY A 33 0.32 9.87 -19.87
CA GLY A 33 -0.12 8.54 -20.28
C GLY A 33 -0.80 7.74 -19.16
N ASN A 34 -0.98 6.44 -19.42
CA ASN A 34 -1.69 5.50 -18.54
C ASN A 34 -0.76 4.43 -17.96
N ASP A 35 0.56 4.60 -18.03
CA ASP A 35 1.49 3.69 -17.36
C ASP A 35 1.61 4.06 -15.88
N TYR A 36 0.83 3.33 -15.06
CA TYR A 36 0.81 3.51 -13.61
C TYR A 36 1.81 2.61 -12.88
N THR A 37 2.69 1.89 -13.59
CA THR A 37 3.59 0.90 -13.00
C THR A 37 4.56 1.54 -12.01
N ALA A 38 5.29 2.57 -12.43
CA ALA A 38 6.21 3.29 -11.56
C ALA A 38 5.49 3.97 -10.38
N GLN A 39 4.30 4.52 -10.61
CA GLN A 39 3.48 5.13 -9.57
C GLN A 39 3.04 4.10 -8.51
N GLY A 40 2.58 2.93 -8.96
CA GLY A 40 2.19 1.83 -8.07
C GLY A 40 3.36 1.41 -7.19
N GLN A 41 4.51 1.14 -7.81
CA GLN A 41 5.72 0.71 -7.09
C GLN A 41 6.17 1.74 -6.05
N LEU A 42 6.26 3.03 -6.44
CA LEU A 42 6.66 4.09 -5.51
C LEU A 42 5.68 4.23 -4.33
N PHE A 43 4.38 4.02 -4.59
CA PHE A 43 3.38 4.09 -3.53
C PHE A 43 3.41 2.88 -2.60
N GLU A 44 3.67 1.68 -3.12
CA GLU A 44 3.92 0.49 -2.30
C GLU A 44 5.17 0.66 -1.43
N ASP A 45 6.25 1.21 -1.99
CA ASP A 45 7.51 1.46 -1.28
C ASP A 45 7.31 2.49 -0.15
N LEU A 46 6.62 3.59 -0.46
CA LEU A 46 6.23 4.60 0.53
C LEU A 46 5.35 4.00 1.63
N THR A 47 4.38 3.16 1.28
CA THR A 47 3.51 2.51 2.24
C THR A 47 4.30 1.56 3.15
N ALA A 48 5.25 0.81 2.59
CA ALA A 48 6.08 -0.11 3.35
C ALA A 48 6.95 0.63 4.38
N GLU A 49 7.62 1.72 3.98
CA GLU A 49 8.42 2.54 4.90
C GLU A 49 7.54 3.24 5.95
N SER A 50 6.36 3.73 5.57
CA SER A 50 5.38 4.31 6.50
C SER A 50 4.95 3.32 7.57
N VAL A 51 4.59 2.10 7.16
CA VAL A 51 4.12 1.04 8.05
C VAL A 51 5.25 0.55 8.95
N ALA A 52 6.46 0.37 8.42
CA ALA A 52 7.63 0.00 9.22
C ALA A 52 7.94 1.05 10.30
N ALA A 53 7.87 2.34 9.95
CA ALA A 53 8.09 3.43 10.89
C ALA A 53 6.95 3.58 11.93
N THR A 54 5.71 3.25 11.55
CA THR A 54 4.53 3.30 12.42
C THR A 54 4.49 2.14 13.42
N PHE A 55 4.77 0.93 12.95
CA PHE A 55 4.66 -0.30 13.73
C PHE A 55 6.04 -0.82 14.14
N GLY A 56 6.74 -0.05 14.97
CA GLY A 56 8.06 -0.44 15.48
C GLY A 56 8.07 -1.88 16.06
N GLY A 57 9.03 -2.69 15.62
CA GLY A 57 9.16 -4.10 16.01
C GLY A 57 8.25 -5.07 15.25
N TRP A 58 7.52 -4.60 14.24
CA TRP A 58 6.81 -5.45 13.27
C TRP A 58 7.66 -5.60 12.01
N SER A 59 7.47 -6.72 11.31
CA SER A 59 8.07 -7.01 10.02
C SER A 59 7.14 -6.57 8.90
N VAL A 60 7.68 -5.95 7.86
CA VAL A 60 6.96 -5.58 6.64
C VAL A 60 7.58 -6.32 5.45
N HIS A 61 6.75 -6.92 4.62
CA HIS A 61 7.20 -7.69 3.45
C HIS A 61 6.31 -7.37 2.24
N LYS A 62 6.91 -6.87 1.14
CA LYS A 62 6.20 -6.64 -0.13
C LYS A 62 6.19 -7.92 -0.96
N THR A 63 5.04 -8.29 -1.50
CA THR A 63 4.83 -9.59 -2.19
C THR A 63 5.22 -9.57 -3.67
N GLY A 64 5.30 -8.38 -4.29
CA GLY A 64 5.49 -8.24 -5.73
C GLY A 64 4.35 -8.88 -6.56
N TRP A 65 3.15 -8.98 -5.98
CA TRP A 65 2.00 -9.61 -6.59
C TRP A 65 1.59 -8.95 -7.91
N SER A 66 1.40 -9.74 -8.97
CA SER A 66 0.81 -9.28 -10.23
C SER A 66 -0.18 -10.30 -10.76
N ALA A 67 -1.43 -9.86 -10.97
CA ALA A 67 -2.49 -10.67 -11.56
C ALA A 67 -2.15 -11.16 -13.00
N ALA A 68 -1.13 -10.58 -13.64
CA ALA A 68 -0.71 -10.94 -14.99
C ALA A 68 0.15 -12.22 -15.07
N THR A 69 0.61 -12.77 -13.93
CA THR A 69 1.50 -13.94 -13.92
C THR A 69 0.99 -15.03 -12.95
N PRO A 70 0.05 -15.90 -13.39
CA PRO A 70 -0.53 -16.95 -12.55
C PRO A 70 0.51 -17.88 -11.92
N ASN A 71 1.61 -18.19 -12.62
CA ASN A 71 2.65 -19.05 -12.07
C ASN A 71 3.40 -18.44 -10.86
N ARG A 72 3.21 -17.14 -10.58
CA ARG A 72 3.78 -16.49 -9.40
C ARG A 72 2.91 -16.61 -8.15
N ILE A 73 1.60 -16.88 -8.24
CA ILE A 73 0.75 -16.97 -7.03
C ILE A 73 1.24 -18.05 -6.07
N SER A 74 1.51 -19.25 -6.57
CA SER A 74 1.92 -20.37 -5.72
C SER A 74 3.27 -20.11 -5.05
N ALA A 75 4.16 -19.37 -5.70
CA ALA A 75 5.43 -18.95 -5.11
C ALA A 75 5.21 -17.92 -4.01
N ILE A 76 4.41 -16.87 -4.27
CA ILE A 76 4.09 -15.82 -3.28
C ILE A 76 3.37 -16.41 -2.07
N VAL A 77 2.39 -17.29 -2.29
CA VAL A 77 1.64 -17.95 -1.21
C VAL A 77 2.55 -18.81 -0.35
N ARG A 78 3.49 -19.54 -0.97
CA ARG A 78 4.48 -20.33 -0.25
C ARG A 78 5.42 -19.45 0.57
N GLU A 79 5.95 -18.39 -0.04
CA GLU A 79 6.81 -17.41 0.63
C GLU A 79 6.10 -16.80 1.85
N ILE A 80 4.83 -16.41 1.70
CA ILE A 80 4.02 -15.89 2.80
C ILE A 80 3.84 -16.93 3.90
N ALA A 81 3.50 -18.17 3.54
CA ALA A 81 3.34 -19.24 4.51
C ALA A 81 4.64 -19.48 5.29
N ASP A 82 5.78 -19.57 4.58
CA ASP A 82 7.10 -19.75 5.16
C ASP A 82 7.49 -18.59 6.09
N LEU A 83 7.23 -17.33 5.68
CA LEU A 83 7.49 -16.14 6.50
C LEU A 83 6.71 -16.12 7.82
N LEU A 84 5.49 -16.66 7.80
CA LEU A 84 4.58 -16.68 8.96
C LEU A 84 4.68 -17.96 9.78
N GLY A 85 5.43 -18.96 9.30
CA GLY A 85 5.44 -20.32 9.86
C GLY A 85 4.14 -21.10 9.62
N GLU A 86 3.25 -20.59 8.77
CA GLU A 86 1.96 -21.18 8.44
C GLU A 86 2.10 -22.20 7.29
N VAL A 87 1.02 -22.91 6.96
CA VAL A 87 1.00 -23.87 5.85
C VAL A 87 0.16 -23.39 4.67
N THR A 88 0.56 -23.74 3.46
CA THR A 88 -0.23 -23.45 2.25
C THR A 88 -1.52 -24.27 2.22
N GLY A 89 -2.62 -23.66 1.81
CA GLY A 89 -3.89 -24.31 1.53
C GLY A 89 -4.04 -24.74 0.06
N ASP A 90 -5.28 -24.76 -0.43
CA ASP A 90 -5.61 -25.19 -1.80
C ASP A 90 -5.42 -24.04 -2.81
N VAL A 91 -4.15 -23.72 -3.09
CA VAL A 91 -3.79 -22.60 -3.96
C VAL A 91 -4.38 -22.74 -5.36
N VAL A 92 -4.33 -23.94 -5.95
CA VAL A 92 -4.77 -24.17 -7.34
C VAL A 92 -6.26 -23.86 -7.50
N ARG A 93 -7.10 -24.36 -6.58
CA ARG A 93 -8.54 -24.16 -6.64
C ARG A 93 -8.96 -22.71 -6.46
N TRP A 94 -8.27 -21.97 -5.60
CA TRP A 94 -8.67 -20.62 -5.20
C TRP A 94 -7.94 -19.50 -5.95
N SER A 95 -6.83 -19.79 -6.63
CA SER A 95 -6.06 -18.82 -7.42
C SER A 95 -6.61 -18.59 -8.83
N ALA A 96 -6.98 -19.67 -9.55
CA ALA A 96 -7.31 -19.58 -10.98
C ALA A 96 -8.62 -18.83 -11.27
N ALA A 97 -9.63 -18.95 -10.41
CA ALA A 97 -10.94 -18.32 -10.61
C ALA A 97 -11.04 -16.91 -10.02
N LYS A 98 -10.15 -16.54 -9.08
CA LYS A 98 -10.28 -15.36 -8.21
C LYS A 98 -8.98 -14.54 -8.13
N ALA A 99 -8.10 -14.64 -9.13
CA ALA A 99 -6.80 -13.95 -9.14
C ALA A 99 -6.89 -12.43 -8.93
N LYS A 100 -8.01 -11.79 -9.32
CA LYS A 100 -8.27 -10.36 -9.05
C LYS A 100 -8.61 -10.06 -7.58
N GLU A 101 -9.17 -11.03 -6.85
CA GLU A 101 -9.58 -10.89 -5.44
C GLU A 101 -8.42 -11.09 -4.46
N ALA A 102 -7.29 -11.63 -4.94
CA ALA A 102 -6.08 -11.86 -4.16
C ALA A 102 -5.16 -10.65 -4.06
N GLY A 103 -5.55 -9.47 -4.57
CA GLY A 103 -4.75 -8.23 -4.54
C GLY A 103 -4.14 -7.98 -3.16
N LEU A 104 -2.86 -8.32 -3.03
CA LEU A 104 -2.08 -8.24 -1.81
C LEU A 104 -0.72 -7.72 -2.22
N ASP A 105 -0.42 -6.50 -1.82
CA ASP A 105 0.84 -5.85 -2.21
C ASP A 105 1.90 -6.03 -1.12
N MET A 106 1.48 -6.10 0.16
CA MET A 106 2.40 -6.34 1.27
C MET A 106 1.73 -6.97 2.49
N LEU A 107 2.57 -7.51 3.37
CA LEU A 107 2.22 -8.00 4.70
C LEU A 107 2.87 -7.13 5.76
N CYS A 108 2.19 -6.98 6.88
CA CYS A 108 2.77 -6.47 8.12
C CYS A 108 2.41 -7.43 9.26
N PHE A 109 3.41 -7.95 9.97
CA PHE A 109 3.19 -8.97 10.99
C PHE A 109 4.15 -8.84 12.15
N ARG A 110 3.79 -9.41 13.30
CA ARG A 110 4.64 -9.38 14.50
C ARG A 110 4.90 -10.78 15.02
N PRO A 111 6.08 -11.37 14.78
CA PRO A 111 6.40 -12.67 15.34
C PRO A 111 6.59 -12.57 16.86
N PHE A 112 6.29 -13.66 17.57
CA PHE A 112 6.68 -13.86 18.95
C PHE A 112 8.00 -14.62 19.03
N THR A 113 8.74 -14.44 20.13
CA THR A 113 10.05 -15.07 20.33
C THR A 113 9.98 -16.60 20.50
N ASP A 114 8.78 -17.17 20.71
CA ASP A 114 8.56 -18.61 20.82
C ASP A 114 8.43 -19.31 19.47
N GLY A 115 8.41 -18.55 18.36
CA GLY A 115 8.32 -19.07 17.00
C GLY A 115 6.99 -19.74 16.67
N ARG A 116 5.94 -19.55 17.48
CA ARG A 116 4.63 -20.16 17.23
C ARG A 116 3.84 -19.37 16.19
N VAL A 117 3.01 -20.09 15.43
CA VAL A 117 2.01 -19.55 14.50
C VAL A 117 0.86 -18.87 15.24
N GLY A 118 -0.08 -18.29 14.48
CA GLY A 118 -1.21 -17.55 15.06
C GLY A 118 -0.81 -16.14 15.52
N ILE A 119 0.19 -15.57 14.86
CA ILE A 119 0.70 -14.23 15.13
C ILE A 119 -0.23 -13.15 14.57
N PRO A 120 -0.15 -11.90 15.04
CA PRO A 120 -0.82 -10.77 14.40
C PRO A 120 -0.30 -10.58 12.97
N VAL A 121 -1.22 -10.62 12.00
CA VAL A 121 -0.93 -10.41 10.57
C VAL A 121 -1.93 -9.41 9.99
N MET A 122 -1.41 -8.44 9.23
CA MET A 122 -2.17 -7.53 8.39
C MET A 122 -1.81 -7.74 6.93
N LEU A 123 -2.83 -7.87 6.08
CA LEU A 123 -2.72 -8.03 4.65
C LEU A 123 -3.11 -6.72 3.95
N PHE A 124 -2.14 -6.07 3.32
CA PHE A 124 -2.30 -4.73 2.75
C PHE A 124 -2.55 -4.76 1.24
N GLN A 125 -3.58 -4.02 0.81
CA GLN A 125 -3.70 -3.52 -0.56
C GLN A 125 -3.33 -2.03 -0.59
N CYS A 126 -2.48 -1.66 -1.53
CA CYS A 126 -2.11 -0.30 -1.87
C CYS A 126 -2.86 0.14 -3.13
N ALA A 127 -3.40 1.36 -3.11
CA ALA A 127 -4.10 1.94 -4.24
C ALA A 127 -3.72 3.41 -4.43
N SER A 128 -2.85 3.67 -5.40
CA SER A 128 -2.42 5.02 -5.77
C SER A 128 -3.30 5.69 -6.83
N GLY A 129 -4.17 4.93 -7.49
CA GLY A 129 -5.04 5.38 -8.58
C GLY A 129 -6.36 6.02 -8.11
N MET A 130 -6.97 6.80 -9.00
CA MET A 130 -8.25 7.49 -8.77
C MET A 130 -9.44 6.54 -8.59
N ASP A 131 -9.31 5.31 -9.06
CA ASP A 131 -10.29 4.22 -8.99
C ASP A 131 -10.16 3.37 -7.71
N TRP A 132 -9.38 3.81 -6.71
CA TRP A 132 -9.08 3.08 -5.47
C TRP A 132 -10.32 2.52 -4.76
N ARG A 133 -11.48 3.18 -4.85
CA ARG A 133 -12.73 2.71 -4.23
C ARG A 133 -13.13 1.32 -4.70
N SER A 134 -12.84 0.99 -5.96
CA SER A 134 -13.09 -0.35 -6.52
C SER A 134 -12.21 -1.44 -5.90
N LYS A 135 -11.12 -1.05 -5.23
CA LYS A 135 -10.13 -1.94 -4.62
C LYS A 135 -10.34 -2.17 -3.12
N LEU A 136 -11.34 -1.53 -2.50
CA LEU A 136 -11.59 -1.62 -1.05
C LEU A 136 -11.87 -3.03 -0.54
N HIS A 137 -12.33 -3.93 -1.41
CA HIS A 137 -12.59 -5.31 -1.07
C HIS A 137 -11.32 -6.19 -1.12
N ALA A 138 -10.23 -5.72 -1.74
CA ALA A 138 -8.95 -6.43 -1.77
C ALA A 138 -8.05 -6.04 -0.58
N PRO A 139 -7.21 -6.95 -0.06
CA PRO A 139 -7.26 -8.40 -0.30
C PRO A 139 -8.54 -9.03 0.27
N GLU A 140 -9.11 -10.02 -0.43
CA GLU A 140 -10.27 -10.73 0.11
C GLU A 140 -9.82 -11.80 1.12
N ILE A 141 -10.02 -11.52 2.42
CA ILE A 141 -9.56 -12.36 3.54
C ILE A 141 -10.11 -13.79 3.45
N ARG A 142 -11.35 -13.95 2.96
CA ARG A 142 -11.95 -15.28 2.75
C ARG A 142 -11.21 -16.11 1.71
N VAL A 143 -10.58 -15.49 0.71
CA VAL A 143 -9.75 -16.20 -0.28
C VAL A 143 -8.38 -16.50 0.33
N TRP A 144 -7.78 -15.51 1.00
CA TRP A 144 -6.47 -15.66 1.66
C TRP A 144 -6.44 -16.80 2.68
N THR A 145 -7.48 -16.95 3.49
CA THR A 145 -7.65 -18.05 4.46
C THR A 145 -7.90 -19.43 3.83
N LYS A 146 -8.07 -19.51 2.51
CA LYS A 146 -8.15 -20.78 1.75
C LYS A 146 -6.85 -21.15 1.07
N ILE A 147 -6.02 -20.17 0.73
CA ILE A 147 -4.72 -20.37 0.09
C ILE A 147 -3.56 -20.41 1.10
N VAL A 148 -3.73 -19.82 2.28
CA VAL A 148 -2.87 -19.98 3.45
C VAL A 148 -3.75 -20.40 4.62
N THR A 149 -3.35 -21.42 5.36
CA THR A 149 -4.10 -21.97 6.50
C THR A 149 -3.65 -21.27 7.77
N PHE A 150 -4.03 -20.00 7.92
CA PHE A 150 -3.66 -19.21 9.09
C PHE A 150 -4.23 -19.82 10.38
N ALA A 151 -3.41 -19.96 11.42
CA ALA A 151 -3.88 -20.37 12.74
C ALA A 151 -4.74 -19.28 13.43
N SER A 152 -4.54 -18.01 13.06
CA SER A 152 -5.37 -16.87 13.46
C SER A 152 -5.73 -16.03 12.24
N GLU A 153 -6.99 -15.62 12.11
CA GLU A 153 -7.45 -14.88 10.93
C GLU A 153 -6.71 -13.53 10.80
N PRO A 154 -6.07 -13.25 9.64
CA PRO A 154 -5.37 -12.00 9.43
C PRO A 154 -6.37 -10.83 9.29
N LYS A 155 -5.91 -9.61 9.55
CA LYS A 155 -6.70 -8.40 9.34
C LYS A 155 -6.43 -7.77 7.98
N LYS A 156 -7.47 -7.23 7.36
CA LYS A 156 -7.33 -6.43 6.14
C LYS A 156 -6.69 -5.09 6.48
N ALA A 157 -5.87 -4.58 5.58
CA ALA A 157 -5.40 -3.22 5.61
C ALA A 157 -5.41 -2.61 4.21
N PHE A 158 -5.61 -1.30 4.12
CA PHE A 158 -5.70 -0.60 2.85
C PHE A 158 -4.96 0.73 2.95
N ALA A 159 -4.16 1.05 1.94
CA ALA A 159 -3.40 2.30 1.85
C ALA A 159 -3.75 3.08 0.58
N MET A 160 -3.90 4.40 0.71
CA MET A 160 -4.08 5.30 -0.43
C MET A 160 -3.50 6.71 -0.18
N PRO A 161 -3.05 7.42 -1.22
CA PRO A 161 -2.35 8.70 -1.10
C PRO A 161 -3.29 9.91 -0.89
N PHE A 162 -4.60 9.67 -0.73
CA PHE A 162 -5.63 10.70 -0.64
C PHE A 162 -6.01 10.96 0.83
N THR A 163 -6.42 12.17 1.17
CA THR A 163 -7.09 12.46 2.45
C THR A 163 -8.59 12.24 2.29
N LEU A 164 -9.24 11.74 3.33
CA LEU A 164 -10.70 11.62 3.42
C LEU A 164 -11.27 12.57 4.46
N GLU A 165 -12.50 13.00 4.22
CA GLU A 165 -13.33 13.60 5.26
C GLU A 165 -13.67 12.55 6.34
N VAL A 166 -13.99 13.02 7.55
CA VAL A 166 -14.18 12.15 8.73
C VAL A 166 -15.23 11.05 8.51
N ASP A 167 -16.36 11.38 7.88
CA ASP A 167 -17.43 10.41 7.64
C ASP A 167 -17.08 9.43 6.50
N ASP A 168 -16.42 9.92 5.43
CA ASP A 168 -15.89 9.05 4.38
C ASP A 168 -14.85 8.08 4.94
N PHE A 169 -13.95 8.57 5.81
CA PHE A 169 -12.96 7.75 6.50
C PHE A 169 -13.63 6.64 7.30
N ARG A 170 -14.65 6.98 8.11
CA ARG A 170 -15.40 6.00 8.91
C ARG A 170 -16.10 4.97 8.01
N ASN A 171 -16.79 5.42 6.98
CA ASN A 171 -17.53 4.55 6.06
C ASN A 171 -16.61 3.58 5.33
N HIS A 172 -15.50 4.08 4.77
CA HIS A 172 -14.54 3.23 4.07
C HIS A 172 -13.80 2.28 5.01
N THR A 173 -13.48 2.70 6.25
CA THR A 173 -12.92 1.81 7.27
C THR A 173 -13.86 0.65 7.60
N ASN A 174 -15.18 0.90 7.69
CA ASN A 174 -16.18 -0.15 7.91
C ASN A 174 -16.24 -1.14 6.75
N VAL A 175 -16.12 -0.67 5.50
CA VAL A 175 -16.09 -1.54 4.30
C VAL A 175 -14.84 -2.41 4.28
N ILE A 176 -13.68 -1.84 4.62
CA ILE A 176 -12.40 -2.57 4.71
C ILE A 176 -12.45 -3.61 5.83
N ASN A 177 -13.15 -3.29 6.94
CA ASN A 177 -13.20 -4.09 8.17
C ASN A 177 -11.78 -4.38 8.71
N GLY A 178 -10.99 -3.31 8.84
CA GLY A 178 -9.58 -3.40 9.16
C GLY A 178 -8.91 -2.04 9.27
N LEU A 179 -7.63 -1.96 8.91
CA LEU A 179 -6.85 -0.72 8.97
C LEU A 179 -6.96 0.07 7.67
N LEU A 180 -7.37 1.34 7.76
CA LEU A 180 -7.27 2.29 6.65
C LEU A 180 -6.13 3.28 6.91
N MET A 181 -5.23 3.40 5.94
CA MET A 181 -4.11 4.32 5.85
C MET A 181 -4.39 5.32 4.71
N ASP A 182 -5.05 6.43 5.03
CA ASP A 182 -5.15 7.57 4.13
C ASP A 182 -3.85 8.41 4.19
N ARG A 183 -3.76 9.48 3.40
CA ARG A 183 -2.54 10.32 3.34
C ARG A 183 -2.06 10.77 4.71
N ASP A 184 -2.98 11.17 5.58
CA ASP A 184 -2.65 11.74 6.88
C ASP A 184 -2.01 10.69 7.79
N ARG A 185 -2.52 9.44 7.74
CA ARG A 185 -1.93 8.30 8.45
C ARG A 185 -0.64 7.81 7.82
N LEU A 186 -0.55 7.77 6.49
CA LEU A 186 0.67 7.39 5.77
C LEU A 186 1.84 8.32 6.09
N LEU A 187 1.59 9.60 6.29
CA LEU A 187 2.62 10.61 6.57
C LEU A 187 2.79 10.88 8.07
N ALA A 188 2.04 10.19 8.93
CA ALA A 188 2.12 10.36 10.37
C ALA A 188 3.53 10.14 10.96
N PRO A 189 4.34 9.16 10.49
CA PRO A 189 5.70 8.98 11.01
C PRO A 189 6.56 10.24 10.91
N GLY A 190 6.40 11.04 9.85
CA GLY A 190 7.13 12.30 9.67
C GLY A 190 6.82 13.39 10.70
N ARG A 191 5.79 13.20 11.54
CA ARG A 191 5.49 14.11 12.65
C ARG A 191 6.35 13.86 13.88
N THR A 192 6.86 12.65 14.06
CA THR A 192 7.61 12.22 15.25
C THR A 192 9.04 11.79 14.94
N GLN A 193 9.32 11.45 13.69
CA GLN A 193 10.62 10.99 13.22
C GLN A 193 11.09 11.91 12.08
N ALA A 194 12.19 12.62 12.29
CA ALA A 194 12.75 13.53 11.28
C ALA A 194 13.16 12.80 10.01
N VAL A 195 13.64 11.55 10.15
CA VAL A 195 13.99 10.66 9.04
C VAL A 195 13.22 9.36 9.25
N TRP A 196 12.14 9.21 8.48
CA TRP A 196 11.29 8.00 8.49
C TRP A 196 11.25 7.31 7.12
N THR A 197 11.73 7.99 6.07
CA THR A 197 11.95 7.40 4.76
C THR A 197 13.43 7.31 4.40
N THR A 198 13.78 6.37 3.54
CA THR A 198 15.15 6.21 3.06
C THR A 198 15.53 7.31 2.06
N PRO A 199 16.81 7.74 2.01
CA PRO A 199 17.28 8.68 1.00
C PRO A 199 17.02 8.20 -0.44
N ALA A 200 17.17 6.90 -0.69
CA ALA A 200 16.91 6.28 -1.98
C ALA A 200 15.45 6.43 -2.42
N LEU A 201 14.48 6.16 -1.54
CA LEU A 201 13.08 6.37 -1.86
C LEU A 201 12.79 7.85 -2.12
N ASN A 202 13.30 8.77 -1.28
CA ASN A 202 13.10 10.21 -1.48
C ASN A 202 13.63 10.70 -2.84
N GLU A 203 14.79 10.20 -3.27
CA GLU A 203 15.35 10.50 -4.60
C GLU A 203 14.42 10.01 -5.72
N GLN A 204 13.96 8.76 -5.66
CA GLN A 204 13.06 8.19 -6.66
C GLN A 204 11.72 8.94 -6.73
N LEU A 205 11.17 9.34 -5.58
CA LEU A 205 9.97 10.19 -5.52
C LEU A 205 10.23 11.54 -6.21
N CYS A 206 11.37 12.18 -5.93
CA CYS A 206 11.72 13.45 -6.56
C CYS A 206 11.84 13.31 -8.08
N GLN A 207 12.56 12.30 -8.56
CA GLN A 207 12.71 12.02 -10.00
C GLN A 207 11.36 11.78 -10.69
N TRP A 208 10.40 11.17 -9.98
CA TRP A 208 9.06 10.97 -10.50
C TRP A 208 8.21 12.26 -10.48
N ILE A 209 8.32 13.08 -9.43
CA ILE A 209 7.55 14.33 -9.26
C ILE A 209 8.03 15.42 -10.22
N GLU A 210 9.34 15.59 -10.37
CA GLU A 210 9.95 16.74 -11.03
C GLU A 210 9.45 17.02 -12.46
N PRO A 211 9.43 16.04 -13.40
CA PRO A 211 8.93 16.29 -14.76
C PRO A 211 7.43 16.59 -14.79
N ARG A 212 6.67 16.16 -13.77
CA ARG A 212 5.23 16.41 -13.66
C ARG A 212 4.94 17.80 -13.15
N LEU A 213 5.65 18.21 -12.09
CA LEU A 213 5.52 19.53 -11.50
C LEU A 213 5.95 20.63 -12.48
N ALA A 214 6.97 20.39 -13.31
CA ALA A 214 7.48 21.34 -14.31
C ALA A 214 6.45 21.76 -15.37
N THR A 215 5.40 20.96 -15.58
CA THR A 215 4.35 21.24 -16.57
C THR A 215 2.97 21.47 -15.92
N LEU A 216 2.92 21.55 -14.59
CA LEU A 216 1.67 21.82 -13.87
C LEU A 216 1.15 23.21 -14.28
N PRO A 217 -0.12 23.33 -14.72
CA PRO A 217 -0.69 24.61 -15.10
C PRO A 217 -0.66 25.60 -13.92
N PRO A 218 -0.37 26.88 -14.16
CA PRO A 218 -0.50 27.90 -13.12
C PRO A 218 -1.95 27.96 -12.65
N THR A 219 -2.15 28.26 -11.36
CA THR A 219 -3.47 28.62 -10.84
C THR A 219 -3.89 29.95 -11.47
N GLU A 220 -5.02 29.95 -12.20
CA GLU A 220 -5.72 31.18 -12.62
C GLU A 220 -6.26 31.95 -11.42
#